data_AF-A0A820F506-F1
#
_entry.id   AF-A0A820F506-F1
#
_cell.length_a   1.000
_cell.length_b   1.000
_cell.length_c   1.000
_cell.angle_alpha   90.00
_cell.angle_beta   90.00
_cell.angle_gamma   90.00
#
_symmetry.space_group_name_H-M   'P 1'
#
loop_
_entity.id
_entity.type
_entity.pdbx_description
1 polymer ?
#
loop_
_entity_poly.entity_id
_entity_poly.type
_entity_poly.pdbx_seq_one_letter_code
_entity_poly.pdbx_strand_id
1 'polypeptide(L)'
;VYTTEPGGIPGNDDYAGSSTYLIGSPSFDRITIRRNNGQCTLKIIVHDNSPANIYVKSVLLNGKILSTFPFIDHVNDLRCSTGLSSVQLEFFMSSTFSVNE
;
A
#
# COMPACT_ATOMS: atom_id res chain seq x y z
N VAL A 1 11.93 -15.19 -0.57
CA VAL A 1 10.68 -15.97 -0.50
C VAL A 1 10.37 -16.15 0.96
N TYR A 2 9.46 -15.35 1.50
CA TYR A 2 9.10 -15.44 2.91
C TYR A 2 8.30 -16.71 3.15
N THR A 3 8.61 -17.44 4.20
CA THR A 3 7.89 -18.67 4.57
C THR A 3 7.61 -18.65 6.07
N THR A 4 6.63 -19.43 6.52
CA THR A 4 6.38 -19.65 7.95
C THR A 4 7.30 -20.71 8.56
N GLU A 5 8.20 -21.28 7.76
CA GLU A 5 9.17 -22.30 8.17
C GLU A 5 10.47 -21.64 8.69
N PRO A 6 11.23 -22.34 9.54
CA PRO A 6 12.54 -21.87 9.97
C PRO A 6 13.45 -21.55 8.76
N GLY A 7 14.01 -20.33 8.73
CA GLY A 7 14.85 -19.85 7.61
C GLY A 7 14.14 -18.97 6.57
N GLY A 8 12.85 -18.65 6.76
CA GLY A 8 12.04 -17.85 5.84
C GLY A 8 12.34 -16.34 5.76
N ILE A 9 13.50 -15.86 6.23
CA ILE A 9 13.89 -14.43 6.16
C ILE A 9 15.17 -14.30 5.30
N PRO A 10 15.12 -13.68 4.11
CA PRO A 10 16.22 -13.70 3.15
C PRO A 10 17.30 -12.61 3.34
N GLY A 11 17.14 -11.65 4.26
CA GLY A 11 18.12 -10.57 4.50
C GLY A 11 17.56 -9.38 5.29
N ASN A 12 18.38 -8.35 5.49
CA ASN A 12 18.01 -7.04 6.04
C ASN A 12 17.71 -6.02 4.92
N ASP A 13 16.76 -5.11 5.16
CA ASP A 13 16.41 -4.01 4.25
C ASP A 13 16.68 -2.67 4.95
N ASP A 14 17.61 -1.87 4.41
CA ASP A 14 18.20 -0.69 5.06
C ASP A 14 17.81 0.62 4.33
N TYR A 15 16.52 0.87 4.07
CA TYR A 15 16.02 2.19 3.61
C TYR A 15 15.23 2.92 4.72
N ALA A 16 15.84 3.06 5.89
CA ALA A 16 15.28 3.83 7.00
C ALA A 16 15.76 5.30 6.94
N GLY A 17 14.82 6.25 6.96
CA GLY A 17 15.14 7.70 7.06
C GLY A 17 14.38 8.62 6.09
N SER A 18 13.66 8.07 5.10
CA SER A 18 12.80 8.83 4.18
C SER A 18 11.32 8.80 4.61
N SER A 19 10.53 9.82 4.25
CA SER A 19 9.07 9.81 4.37
C SER A 19 8.39 9.04 3.24
N THR A 20 9.15 8.59 2.23
CA THR A 20 8.61 7.98 1.03
C THR A 20 8.55 6.46 1.15
N TYR A 21 7.42 5.89 0.77
CA TYR A 21 7.22 4.44 0.60
C TYR A 21 7.06 4.13 -0.89
N LEU A 22 7.85 3.21 -1.40
CA LEU A 22 7.67 2.66 -2.75
C LEU A 22 6.52 1.65 -2.74
N ILE A 23 5.61 1.76 -3.71
CA ILE A 23 4.53 0.80 -3.93
C ILE A 23 5.09 -0.48 -4.57
N GLY A 24 4.97 -1.59 -3.85
CA GLY A 24 5.14 -2.94 -4.39
C GLY A 24 3.81 -3.55 -4.87
N SER A 25 3.73 -4.88 -4.87
CA SER A 25 2.49 -5.61 -5.16
C SER A 25 1.87 -6.13 -3.85
N PRO A 26 0.64 -5.74 -3.50
CA PRO A 26 0.01 -6.16 -2.25
C PRO A 26 -0.32 -7.65 -2.25
N SER A 27 -0.07 -8.34 -1.12
CA SER A 27 -0.29 -9.79 -1.00
C SER A 27 -1.69 -10.18 -0.48
N PHE A 28 -2.45 -9.23 0.07
CA PHE A 28 -3.72 -9.49 0.73
C PHE A 28 -4.84 -8.61 0.18
N ASP A 29 -6.04 -9.14 0.12
CA ASP A 29 -7.22 -8.45 -0.43
C ASP A 29 -7.63 -7.23 0.41
N ARG A 30 -7.40 -7.29 1.73
CA ARG A 30 -7.78 -6.23 2.66
C ARG A 30 -6.83 -6.19 3.85
N ILE A 31 -6.33 -5.00 4.15
CA ILE A 31 -5.47 -4.74 5.31
C ILE A 31 -6.04 -3.56 6.09
N THR A 32 -6.04 -3.66 7.42
CA THR A 32 -6.40 -2.54 8.30
C THR A 32 -5.33 -2.36 9.35
N ILE A 33 -4.73 -1.16 9.38
CA ILE A 33 -3.65 -0.80 10.30
C ILE A 33 -4.16 0.33 11.20
N ARG A 34 -4.22 0.07 12.51
CA ARG A 34 -4.59 1.07 13.52
C ARG A 34 -3.33 1.76 14.03
N ARG A 35 -3.31 3.10 13.97
CA ARG A 35 -2.18 3.96 14.33
C ARG A 35 -2.60 4.97 15.40
N ASN A 36 -1.62 5.61 16.05
CA ASN A 36 -1.83 6.68 17.03
C ASN A 36 -2.83 6.29 18.13
N ASN A 37 -2.67 5.11 18.72
CA ASN A 37 -3.59 4.55 19.72
C ASN A 37 -5.06 4.47 19.24
N GLY A 38 -5.25 4.16 17.95
CA GLY A 38 -6.58 3.99 17.34
C GLY A 38 -7.21 5.27 16.79
N GLN A 39 -6.54 6.42 16.92
CA GLN A 39 -7.05 7.70 16.39
C GLN A 39 -7.04 7.76 14.85
N CYS A 40 -6.15 7.00 14.21
CA CYS A 40 -6.02 6.97 12.76
C CYS A 40 -5.99 5.54 12.25
N THR A 41 -6.80 5.23 11.26
CA THR A 41 -6.85 3.90 10.62
C THR A 41 -6.46 3.99 9.16
N LEU A 42 -5.40 3.28 8.76
CA LEU A 42 -5.10 3.06 7.35
C LEU A 42 -5.83 1.79 6.88
N LYS A 43 -6.64 1.93 5.85
CA LYS A 43 -7.34 0.83 5.18
C LYS A 43 -6.73 0.64 3.81
N ILE A 44 -6.40 -0.60 3.47
CA ILE A 44 -5.96 -0.98 2.13
C ILE A 44 -6.97 -1.98 1.60
N ILE A 45 -7.50 -1.71 0.42
CA ILE A 45 -8.43 -2.57 -0.30
C ILE A 45 -7.78 -2.89 -1.64
N VAL A 46 -7.76 -4.15 -2.02
CA VAL A 46 -7.14 -4.60 -3.27
C VAL A 46 -8.20 -5.28 -4.11
N HIS A 47 -8.48 -4.68 -5.26
CA HIS A 47 -9.44 -5.18 -6.24
C HIS A 47 -8.72 -6.10 -7.23
N ASP A 48 -9.37 -7.23 -7.53
CA ASP A 48 -8.84 -8.28 -8.41
C ASP A 48 -7.49 -8.86 -7.98
N ASN A 49 -7.24 -8.94 -6.68
CA ASN A 49 -6.03 -9.58 -6.15
C ASN A 49 -6.05 -11.09 -6.43
N SER A 50 -5.01 -11.61 -7.08
CA SER A 50 -4.86 -13.04 -7.33
C SER A 50 -3.41 -13.40 -7.61
N PRO A 51 -3.03 -14.69 -7.54
CA PRO A 51 -1.69 -15.12 -7.92
C PRO A 51 -1.28 -14.77 -9.36
N ALA A 52 -2.25 -14.54 -10.26
CA ALA A 52 -2.00 -14.13 -11.64
C ALA A 52 -1.96 -12.60 -11.80
N ASN A 53 -2.68 -11.85 -10.95
CA ASN A 53 -2.81 -10.40 -11.05
C ASN A 53 -1.76 -9.69 -10.18
N ILE A 54 -0.50 -9.76 -10.62
CA ILE A 54 0.64 -9.27 -9.84
C ILE A 54 0.96 -7.78 -10.07
N TYR A 55 0.38 -7.15 -11.11
CA TYR A 55 0.67 -5.76 -11.47
C TYR A 55 -0.35 -4.80 -10.87
N VAL A 56 0.13 -3.70 -10.29
CA VAL A 56 -0.73 -2.59 -9.87
C VAL A 56 -0.99 -1.69 -11.08
N LYS A 57 -2.26 -1.61 -11.51
CA LYS A 57 -2.68 -0.76 -12.65
C LYS A 57 -2.93 0.68 -12.21
N SER A 58 -3.56 0.86 -11.05
CA SER A 58 -3.80 2.17 -10.45
C SER A 58 -3.98 2.06 -8.95
N VAL A 59 -3.76 3.18 -8.27
CA VAL A 59 -4.02 3.33 -6.84
C VAL A 59 -4.87 4.56 -6.63
N LEU A 60 -5.93 4.43 -5.82
CA LEU A 60 -6.69 5.56 -5.32
C LEU A 60 -6.32 5.83 -3.87
N LEU A 61 -6.10 7.11 -3.55
CA LEU A 61 -5.99 7.63 -2.20
C LEU A 61 -7.28 8.38 -1.87
N ASN A 62 -8.02 7.88 -0.88
CA ASN A 62 -9.31 8.44 -0.45
C ASN A 62 -10.27 8.68 -1.64
N GLY A 63 -10.31 7.73 -2.58
CA GLY A 63 -11.17 7.78 -3.77
C GLY A 63 -10.64 8.63 -4.94
N LYS A 64 -9.45 9.25 -4.82
CA LYS A 64 -8.82 10.02 -5.90
C LYS A 64 -7.58 9.31 -6.43
N ILE A 65 -7.28 9.44 -7.72
CA ILE A 65 -6.05 8.87 -8.30
C ILE A 65 -4.83 9.39 -7.54
N LEU A 66 -3.97 8.47 -7.12
CA LEU A 66 -2.72 8.80 -6.45
C LEU A 66 -1.76 9.47 -7.44
N SER A 67 -1.58 10.78 -7.29
CA SER A 67 -0.73 11.59 -8.19
C SER A 67 0.76 11.32 -8.03
N THR A 68 1.18 10.73 -6.91
CA THR A 68 2.58 10.46 -6.55
C THR A 68 3.04 9.04 -6.93
N PHE A 69 2.18 8.25 -7.60
CA PHE A 69 2.50 6.89 -8.00
C PHE A 69 3.83 6.82 -8.79
N PRO A 70 4.73 5.86 -8.49
CA PRO A 70 4.56 4.68 -7.63
C PRO A 70 4.93 4.91 -6.16
N PHE A 71 4.88 6.14 -5.67
CA PHE A 71 5.26 6.47 -4.30
C PHE A 71 4.07 6.91 -3.45
N ILE A 72 4.19 6.68 -2.15
CA ILE A 72 3.29 7.21 -1.12
C ILE A 72 4.16 8.02 -0.16
N ASP A 73 3.77 9.26 0.12
CA ASP A 73 4.44 10.08 1.12
C ASP A 73 3.77 9.97 2.50
N HIS A 74 4.57 9.76 3.54
CA HIS A 74 4.07 9.61 4.91
C HIS A 74 3.29 10.83 5.39
N VAL A 75 3.74 12.03 5.01
CA VAL A 75 3.24 13.30 5.55
C VAL A 75 2.02 13.76 4.76
N ASN A 76 2.10 13.70 3.44
CA ASN A 76 1.08 14.25 2.57
C ASN A 76 -0.07 13.26 2.32
N ASP A 77 0.22 11.96 2.23
CA ASP A 77 -0.78 10.97 1.81
C ASP A 77 -1.36 10.18 2.99
N LEU A 78 -0.54 9.89 4.02
CA LEU A 78 -0.92 8.97 5.11
C LEU A 78 -1.27 9.64 6.43
N ARG A 79 -1.32 10.98 6.50
CA ARG A 79 -1.73 11.69 7.72
C ARG A 79 -3.25 11.77 7.82
N CYS A 80 -3.76 11.31 8.95
CA CYS A 80 -5.09 11.71 9.41
C CYS A 80 -5.06 13.18 9.86
N SER A 81 -5.99 13.98 9.36
CA SER A 81 -6.20 15.38 9.76
C SER A 81 -7.43 15.49 10.67
N THR A 82 -7.66 16.67 11.25
CA THR A 82 -8.82 16.93 12.09
C THR A 82 -10.12 16.62 11.33
N GLY A 83 -10.90 15.66 11.83
CA GLY A 83 -12.13 15.19 11.19
C GLY A 83 -11.96 14.00 10.24
N LEU A 84 -10.73 13.57 9.95
CA LEU A 84 -10.44 12.38 9.16
C LEU A 84 -9.72 11.34 10.02
N SER A 85 -10.47 10.38 10.56
CA SER A 85 -9.93 9.28 11.38
C SER A 85 -9.46 8.07 10.58
N SER A 86 -9.58 8.12 9.24
CA SER A 86 -9.10 7.04 8.38
C SER A 86 -8.59 7.52 7.02
N VAL A 87 -7.51 6.88 6.57
CA VAL A 87 -7.00 6.99 5.20
C VAL A 87 -7.27 5.68 4.49
N GLN A 88 -7.73 5.72 3.24
CA GLN A 88 -8.00 4.53 2.42
C GLN A 88 -7.14 4.55 1.16
N LEU A 89 -6.46 3.43 0.91
CA LEU A 89 -5.82 3.12 -0.36
C LEU A 89 -6.61 2.01 -1.05
N GLU A 90 -6.87 2.19 -2.34
CA GLU A 90 -7.50 1.16 -3.18
C GLU A 90 -6.57 0.82 -4.33
N PHE A 91 -6.16 -0.43 -4.41
CA PHE A 91 -5.30 -0.95 -5.46
C PHE A 91 -6.15 -1.67 -6.48
N PHE A 92 -5.91 -1.42 -7.76
CA PHE A 92 -6.57 -2.12 -8.86
C PHE A 92 -5.52 -2.97 -9.57
N MET A 93 -5.65 -4.29 -9.43
CA MET A 93 -4.65 -5.24 -9.90
C MET A 93 -4.92 -5.70 -11.33
N SER A 94 -3.90 -6.22 -12.00
CA SER A 94 -3.97 -6.72 -13.37
C SER A 94 -2.97 -7.84 -13.60
N SER A 95 -3.31 -8.77 -14.50
CA SER A 95 -2.38 -9.79 -15.02
C SER A 95 -1.42 -9.23 -16.09
N THR A 96 -1.69 -8.03 -16.60
CA THR A 96 -0.84 -7.32 -17.55
C THR A 96 -0.31 -6.03 -16.95
N PHE A 97 0.94 -5.73 -17.26
CA PHE A 97 1.54 -4.44 -16.95
C PHE A 97 0.81 -3.31 -17.70
N SER A 98 0.62 -2.17 -17.06
CA SER A 98 0.07 -0.97 -17.68
C SER A 98 0.81 0.25 -17.14
N VAL A 99 1.37 1.06 -18.03
CA VAL A 99 1.83 2.41 -17.69
C VAL A 99 0.66 3.31 -18.02
N ASN A 100 0.14 4.04 -17.04
CA ASN A 100 -0.79 5.12 -17.35
C ASN A 100 0.05 6.22 -18.02
N GLU A 101 -0.16 6.45 -19.33
CA GLU A 101 0.34 7.63 -20.05
C GLU A 101 -0.37 8.91 -19.58
#